data_AF-A0A560GUJ5-F1
#
_entry.id   AF-A0A560GUJ5-F1
#
_cell.length_a   1.000
_cell.length_b   1.000
_cell.length_c   1.000
_cell.angle_alpha   90.00
_cell.angle_beta   90.00
_cell.angle_gamma   90.00
#
_symmetry.space_group_name_H-M   'P 1'
#
loop_
_entity.id
_entity.type
_entity.pdbx_description
1 polymer ?
#
loop_
_entity_poly.entity_id
_entity_poly.type
_entity_poly.pdbx_seq_one_letter_code
_entity_poly.pdbx_strand_id
1 'polypeptide(L)'
;MRALKKAELDLVAGGYDTGGGQTITTITVTGHPSPSPSPSPLPSPSPFPSPIPSPTPNDPPDQGNGQVHTTPSGNHYTTNIPLTDAQTKVVDKIVDFGQQHGFTPDQIKTAVDQAYYESSFNQQAQNGNFTGLFQYNQQTWNDLGHSNMDIHNEDDQIKAIYSDISRYSDRYSSGESSGAIPSSESFENYFEVKHHLGNNSTDWNSPTVADYPGKVSTLGFTKG
;
A
#
# COMPACT_ATOMS: atom_id res chain seq x y z
N MET A 1 41.43 9.47 -39.57
CA MET A 1 40.19 8.67 -39.48
C MET A 1 39.21 9.42 -38.59
N ARG A 2 37.99 9.68 -39.06
CA ARG A 2 36.95 10.44 -38.33
C ARG A 2 36.05 9.48 -37.57
N ALA A 3 35.74 9.77 -36.31
CA ALA A 3 34.73 9.05 -35.55
C ALA A 3 33.33 9.55 -35.94
N LEU A 4 32.43 8.62 -36.29
CA LEU A 4 31.03 8.92 -36.66
C LEU A 4 30.13 8.96 -35.43
N LYS A 5 29.05 9.75 -35.49
CA LYS A 5 28.08 9.91 -34.39
C LYS A 5 27.02 8.81 -34.43
N LYS A 6 26.40 8.51 -33.28
CA LYS A 6 25.40 7.43 -33.10
C LYS A 6 24.23 7.46 -34.11
N ALA A 7 23.81 8.65 -34.55
CA ALA A 7 22.75 8.81 -35.55
C ALA A 7 23.18 8.46 -36.99
N GLU A 8 24.47 8.35 -37.27
CA GLU A 8 25.02 7.88 -38.56
C GLU A 8 25.21 6.35 -38.57
N LEU A 9 25.01 5.66 -37.43
CA LEU A 9 25.06 4.20 -37.33
C LEU A 9 23.71 3.51 -37.62
N ASP A 10 22.59 4.19 -37.40
CA ASP A 10 21.24 3.60 -37.50
C ASP A 10 20.63 3.68 -38.91
N LEU A 11 21.44 3.97 -39.94
CA LEU A 11 21.02 3.97 -41.35
C LEU A 11 21.85 2.99 -42.19
N VAL A 12 22.02 1.75 -41.74
CA VAL A 12 22.60 0.66 -42.55
C VAL A 12 21.73 -0.59 -42.49
N ALA A 13 20.53 -0.45 -43.06
CA ALA A 13 19.79 -1.57 -43.63
C ALA A 13 19.40 -1.18 -45.06
N GLY A 14 20.27 -1.53 -46.03
CA GLY A 14 19.88 -1.64 -47.45
C GLY A 14 20.17 -0.47 -48.40
N GLY A 15 21.21 0.35 -48.19
CA GLY A 15 21.60 1.41 -49.15
C GLY A 15 22.91 1.12 -49.90
N TYR A 16 22.91 1.25 -51.23
CA TYR A 16 24.12 1.36 -52.05
C TYR A 16 24.65 2.80 -51.98
N ASP A 17 25.95 2.99 -51.76
CA ASP A 17 26.60 4.29 -51.97
C ASP A 17 26.77 4.53 -53.49
N THR A 18 26.26 5.67 -53.97
CA THR A 18 26.30 6.11 -55.37
C THR A 18 27.58 6.88 -55.72
N GLY A 19 28.67 6.68 -54.98
CA GLY A 19 29.98 7.23 -55.29
C GLY A 19 31.12 6.22 -55.22
N GLY A 20 31.18 5.23 -56.12
CA GLY A 20 32.45 4.51 -56.36
C GLY A 20 32.41 3.02 -56.72
N GLY A 21 31.26 2.35 -56.81
CA GLY A 21 31.17 1.03 -57.44
C GLY A 21 31.96 -0.12 -56.77
N GLN A 22 32.23 -0.06 -55.47
CA GLN A 22 32.92 -1.14 -54.73
C GLN A 22 31.96 -1.90 -53.81
N THR A 23 31.96 -3.23 -53.90
CA THR A 23 31.22 -4.13 -53.00
C THR A 23 31.92 -4.25 -51.63
N ILE A 24 31.21 -3.99 -50.54
CA ILE A 24 31.71 -4.23 -49.18
C ILE A 24 31.59 -5.72 -48.85
N THR A 25 32.67 -6.47 -49.02
CA THR A 25 32.78 -7.87 -48.58
C THR A 25 33.55 -7.92 -47.25
N THR A 26 32.84 -8.35 -46.21
CA THR A 26 33.34 -9.00 -44.99
C THR A 26 34.29 -8.20 -44.09
N ILE A 27 33.73 -7.51 -43.09
CA ILE A 27 34.48 -7.14 -41.87
C ILE A 27 34.41 -8.33 -40.91
N THR A 28 35.55 -8.98 -40.65
CA THR A 28 35.67 -10.04 -39.64
C THR A 28 35.80 -9.39 -38.25
N VAL A 29 34.75 -9.44 -37.44
CA VAL A 29 34.78 -9.00 -36.04
C VAL A 29 35.10 -10.20 -35.16
N THR A 30 36.32 -10.27 -34.62
CA THR A 30 36.72 -11.25 -33.60
C THR A 30 36.41 -10.73 -32.20
N GLY A 31 35.60 -11.48 -31.44
CA GLY A 31 35.35 -11.24 -30.02
C GLY A 31 33.98 -10.65 -29.71
N HIS A 32 32.92 -11.46 -29.80
CA HIS A 32 31.64 -11.13 -29.20
C HIS A 32 31.64 -11.70 -27.77
N PRO A 33 31.46 -10.90 -26.69
CA PRO A 33 31.21 -11.47 -25.38
C PRO A 33 29.94 -12.32 -25.44
N SER A 34 30.00 -13.52 -24.85
CA SER A 34 28.83 -14.40 -24.72
C SER A 34 27.69 -13.60 -24.07
N PRO A 35 26.46 -13.66 -24.60
CA PRO A 35 25.34 -12.97 -23.96
C PRO A 35 25.22 -13.46 -22.51
N SER A 36 25.17 -12.52 -21.58
CA SER A 36 24.89 -12.81 -20.17
C SER A 36 23.55 -13.55 -20.09
N PRO A 37 23.43 -14.63 -19.30
CA PRO A 37 22.17 -15.34 -19.15
C PRO A 37 21.08 -14.36 -18.70
N SER A 38 19.89 -14.48 -19.31
CA SER A 38 18.70 -13.74 -18.91
C SER A 38 18.42 -14.01 -17.42
N PRO A 39 18.11 -12.98 -16.60
CA PRO A 39 17.72 -13.21 -15.22
C PRO A 39 16.52 -14.16 -15.18
N SER A 40 16.55 -15.15 -14.29
CA SER A 40 15.40 -16.01 -14.02
C SER A 40 14.21 -15.14 -13.60
N PRO A 41 12.98 -15.47 -14.05
CA PRO A 41 11.79 -14.79 -13.57
C PRO A 41 11.72 -14.86 -12.04
N LEU A 42 11.41 -13.73 -11.42
CA LEU A 42 11.17 -13.65 -9.97
C LEU A 42 10.01 -14.62 -9.64
N PRO A 43 10.11 -15.42 -8.56
CA PRO A 43 9.02 -16.30 -8.17
C PRO A 43 7.72 -15.50 -8.00
N SER A 44 6.62 -16.06 -8.50
CA SER A 44 5.28 -15.50 -8.31
C SER A 44 5.03 -15.29 -6.82
N PRO A 45 4.50 -14.12 -6.39
CA PRO A 45 4.17 -13.91 -4.99
C PRO A 45 3.22 -15.01 -4.52
N SER A 46 3.47 -15.52 -3.31
CA SER A 46 2.61 -16.50 -2.66
C SER A 46 1.21 -15.88 -2.48
N PRO A 47 0.12 -16.65 -2.67
CA PRO A 47 -1.22 -16.14 -2.41
C PRO A 47 -1.30 -15.64 -0.96
N PHE A 48 -1.76 -14.40 -0.81
CA PHE A 48 -1.99 -13.77 0.48
C PHE A 48 -3.15 -14.50 1.18
N PRO A 49 -3.02 -14.84 2.48
CA PRO A 49 -4.12 -15.47 3.21
C PRO A 49 -5.34 -14.54 3.23
N SER A 50 -6.53 -15.11 3.08
CA SER A 50 -7.77 -14.35 3.21
C SER A 50 -7.88 -13.69 4.59
N PRO A 51 -8.49 -12.48 4.67
CA PRO A 51 -8.73 -11.82 5.95
C PRO A 51 -9.53 -12.73 6.89
N ILE A 52 -9.21 -12.68 8.18
CA ILE A 52 -9.92 -13.46 9.19
C ILE A 52 -11.38 -12.98 9.23
N PRO A 53 -12.37 -13.88 9.31
CA PRO A 53 -13.73 -13.48 9.63
C PRO A 53 -13.73 -12.79 11.01
N SER A 54 -14.12 -11.52 11.02
CA SER A 54 -14.30 -10.72 12.24
C SER A 54 -15.05 -11.54 13.30
N PRO A 55 -14.62 -11.54 14.58
CA PRO A 55 -15.36 -12.21 15.63
C PRO A 55 -16.81 -11.73 15.60
N THR A 56 -17.76 -12.67 15.55
CA THR A 56 -19.19 -12.36 15.68
C THR A 56 -19.40 -11.63 17.00
N PRO A 57 -19.96 -10.40 17.01
CA PRO A 57 -20.35 -9.73 18.24
C PRO A 57 -21.34 -10.64 18.99
N ASN A 58 -20.94 -11.11 20.18
CA ASN A 58 -21.89 -11.63 21.15
C ASN A 58 -22.53 -10.42 21.81
N ASP A 59 -23.58 -9.90 21.17
CA ASP A 59 -24.76 -9.24 21.73
C ASP A 59 -25.48 -8.50 20.57
N PRO A 60 -26.83 -8.50 20.52
CA PRO A 60 -27.55 -7.79 19.47
C PRO A 60 -27.31 -6.28 19.60
N PRO A 61 -26.76 -5.59 18.58
CA PRO A 61 -26.60 -4.14 18.64
C PRO A 61 -27.97 -3.47 18.50
N ASP A 62 -28.23 -2.53 19.41
CA ASP A 62 -29.28 -1.53 19.26
C ASP A 62 -28.95 -0.68 18.02
N GLN A 63 -29.68 -0.94 16.93
CA GLN A 63 -29.51 -0.22 15.67
C GLN A 63 -30.22 1.13 15.75
N GLY A 64 -29.51 2.25 15.60
CA GLY A 64 -30.20 3.46 15.13
C GLY A 64 -29.56 4.83 15.36
N ASN A 65 -28.51 4.98 16.16
CA ASN A 65 -27.87 6.29 16.32
C ASN A 65 -26.37 6.10 16.51
N GLY A 66 -25.57 6.73 15.65
CA GLY A 66 -24.12 6.66 15.74
C GLY A 66 -23.65 6.97 17.16
N GLN A 67 -22.79 6.11 17.71
CA GLN A 67 -22.20 6.32 19.03
C GLN A 67 -21.22 7.47 18.94
N VAL A 68 -21.39 8.48 19.80
CA VAL A 68 -20.47 9.62 19.89
C VAL A 68 -19.45 9.33 20.97
N HIS A 69 -18.17 9.47 20.63
CA HIS A 69 -17.05 9.23 21.51
C HIS A 69 -16.24 10.52 21.71
N THR A 70 -15.61 10.61 22.88
CA THR A 70 -14.64 11.67 23.21
C THR A 70 -13.40 11.01 23.79
N THR A 71 -12.29 11.16 23.08
CA THR A 71 -10.98 10.64 23.48
C THR A 71 -10.45 11.34 24.75
N PRO A 72 -9.46 10.78 25.45
CA PRO A 72 -8.78 11.45 26.56
C PRO A 72 -8.17 12.81 26.19
N SER A 73 -7.74 13.00 24.94
CA SER A 73 -7.21 14.30 24.47
C SER A 73 -8.30 15.29 24.02
N GLY A 74 -9.59 14.93 24.16
CA GLY A 74 -10.73 15.81 23.84
C GLY A 74 -11.16 15.78 22.37
N ASN A 75 -10.62 14.85 21.56
CA ASN A 75 -11.04 14.65 20.17
C ASN A 75 -12.36 13.88 20.10
N HIS A 76 -13.25 14.30 19.18
CA HIS A 76 -14.54 13.66 18.95
C HIS A 76 -14.52 12.77 17.70
N TYR A 77 -15.24 11.65 17.76
CA TYR A 77 -15.54 10.80 16.62
C TYR A 77 -16.87 10.07 16.82
N THR A 78 -17.40 9.48 15.75
CA THR A 78 -18.61 8.65 15.80
C THR A 78 -18.42 7.32 15.09
N THR A 79 -19.16 6.29 15.52
CA THR A 79 -19.27 4.99 14.84
C THR A 79 -20.73 4.55 14.69
N ASN A 80 -21.05 3.77 13.66
CA ASN A 80 -22.40 3.22 13.44
C ASN A 80 -22.70 2.00 14.32
N ILE A 81 -21.66 1.36 14.86
CA ILE A 81 -21.77 0.21 15.77
C ILE A 81 -21.26 0.56 17.16
N PRO A 82 -21.80 -0.07 18.22
CA PRO A 82 -21.21 0.01 19.54
C PRO A 82 -19.81 -0.63 19.54
N LEU A 83 -18.87 0.05 20.18
CA LEU A 83 -17.53 -0.48 20.46
C LEU A 83 -17.47 -0.96 21.91
N THR A 84 -16.71 -2.03 22.16
CA THR A 84 -16.35 -2.41 23.52
C THR A 84 -15.38 -1.38 24.14
N ASP A 85 -15.22 -1.38 25.47
CA ASP A 85 -14.24 -0.53 26.16
C ASP A 85 -12.81 -0.75 25.62
N ALA A 86 -12.46 -1.98 25.29
CA ALA A 86 -11.15 -2.32 24.74
C ALA A 86 -10.97 -1.72 23.35
N GLN A 87 -11.96 -1.87 22.46
CA GLN A 87 -11.92 -1.30 21.12
C GLN A 87 -11.92 0.23 21.16
N THR A 88 -12.71 0.84 22.04
CA THR A 88 -12.76 2.29 22.24
C THR A 88 -11.38 2.84 22.59
N LYS A 89 -10.65 2.20 23.51
CA LYS A 89 -9.29 2.63 23.86
C LYS A 89 -8.30 2.58 22.70
N VAL A 90 -8.44 1.60 21.80
CA VAL A 90 -7.60 1.50 20.60
C VAL A 90 -7.94 2.65 19.63
N VAL A 91 -9.23 2.87 19.37
CA VAL A 91 -9.67 3.97 18.49
C VAL A 91 -9.24 5.32 19.06
N ASP A 92 -9.38 5.54 20.37
CA ASP A 92 -8.91 6.74 21.06
C ASP A 92 -7.43 7.01 20.79
N LYS A 93 -6.58 5.98 20.92
CA LYS A 93 -5.14 6.10 20.65
C LYS A 93 -4.85 6.45 19.20
N ILE A 94 -5.53 5.81 18.24
CA ILE A 94 -5.35 6.09 16.81
C ILE A 94 -5.76 7.53 16.50
N VAL A 95 -6.91 7.97 17.01
CA VAL A 95 -7.44 9.34 16.80
C VAL A 95 -6.54 10.39 17.45
N ASP A 96 -6.14 10.18 18.71
CA ASP A 96 -5.29 11.11 19.45
C ASP A 96 -3.93 11.26 18.80
N PHE A 97 -3.31 10.15 18.39
CA PHE A 97 -2.03 10.19 17.69
C PHE A 97 -2.15 10.98 16.39
N GLY A 98 -3.15 10.67 15.57
CA GLY A 98 -3.34 11.31 14.28
C GLY A 98 -3.55 12.82 14.42
N GLN A 99 -4.44 13.22 15.33
CA GLN A 99 -4.71 14.64 15.59
C GLN A 99 -3.48 15.37 16.13
N GLN A 100 -2.76 14.77 17.08
CA GLN A 100 -1.57 15.36 17.70
C GLN A 100 -0.45 15.61 16.68
N HIS A 101 -0.36 14.76 15.65
CA HIS A 101 0.66 14.85 14.61
C HIS A 101 0.19 15.56 13.33
N GLY A 102 -1.01 16.14 13.34
CA GLY A 102 -1.51 16.97 12.24
C GLY A 102 -2.01 16.20 11.01
N PHE A 103 -2.34 14.91 11.18
CA PHE A 103 -2.99 14.13 10.12
C PHE A 103 -4.40 14.65 9.85
N THR A 104 -4.84 14.58 8.59
CA THR A 104 -6.17 15.02 8.19
C THR A 104 -7.25 14.07 8.71
N PRO A 105 -8.52 14.51 8.82
CA PRO A 105 -9.63 13.63 9.16
C PRO A 105 -9.71 12.37 8.28
N ASP A 106 -9.44 12.49 6.97
CA ASP A 106 -9.44 11.36 6.05
C ASP A 106 -8.29 10.38 6.32
N GLN A 107 -7.09 10.89 6.64
CA GLN A 107 -5.96 10.04 7.02
C GLN A 107 -6.20 9.32 8.36
N ILE A 108 -6.80 10.01 9.33
CA ILE A 108 -7.21 9.40 10.60
C ILE A 108 -8.26 8.32 10.35
N LYS A 109 -9.23 8.59 9.47
CA LYS A 109 -10.23 7.62 9.04
C LYS A 109 -9.58 6.39 8.41
N THR A 110 -8.61 6.56 7.49
CA THR A 110 -7.87 5.43 6.92
C THR A 110 -7.20 4.57 7.99
N ALA A 111 -6.55 5.18 8.98
CA ALA A 111 -5.91 4.41 10.07
C ALA A 111 -6.93 3.62 10.90
N VAL A 112 -8.05 4.24 11.28
CA VAL A 112 -9.09 3.57 12.08
C VAL A 112 -9.76 2.46 11.28
N ASP A 113 -10.12 2.75 10.03
CA ASP A 113 -10.76 1.78 9.14
C ASP A 113 -9.83 0.58 8.87
N GLN A 114 -8.52 0.80 8.69
CA GLN A 114 -7.55 -0.29 8.56
C GLN A 114 -7.52 -1.17 9.81
N ALA A 115 -7.43 -0.58 11.01
CA ALA A 115 -7.39 -1.34 12.26
C ALA A 115 -8.66 -2.18 12.46
N TYR A 116 -9.82 -1.66 12.03
CA TYR A 116 -11.08 -2.40 12.05
C TYR A 116 -11.10 -3.53 11.02
N TYR A 117 -10.71 -3.24 9.77
CA TYR A 117 -10.69 -4.22 8.69
C TYR A 117 -9.80 -5.42 9.01
N GLU A 118 -8.61 -5.14 9.55
CA GLU A 118 -7.56 -6.14 9.77
C GLU A 118 -7.75 -7.00 11.01
N SER A 119 -8.21 -6.38 12.10
CA SER A 119 -8.21 -7.03 13.41
C SER A 119 -9.44 -6.76 14.25
N SER A 120 -10.40 -5.97 13.77
CA SER A 120 -11.50 -5.45 14.59
C SER A 120 -10.99 -4.75 15.85
N PHE A 121 -9.86 -4.05 15.73
CA PHE A 121 -9.10 -3.41 16.81
C PHE A 121 -8.46 -4.37 17.83
N ASN A 122 -8.23 -5.64 17.46
CA ASN A 122 -7.56 -6.59 18.34
C ASN A 122 -6.04 -6.51 18.22
N GLN A 123 -5.38 -5.85 19.19
CA GLN A 123 -3.92 -5.73 19.26
C GLN A 123 -3.17 -7.08 19.35
N GLN A 124 -3.86 -8.16 19.73
CA GLN A 124 -3.29 -9.51 19.84
C GLN A 124 -3.64 -10.41 18.65
N ALA A 125 -4.29 -9.87 17.61
CA ALA A 125 -4.66 -10.66 16.44
C ALA A 125 -3.42 -11.27 15.77
N GLN A 126 -3.53 -12.55 15.41
CA GLN A 126 -2.49 -13.29 14.71
C GLN A 126 -3.11 -14.11 13.58
N ASN A 127 -2.55 -13.97 12.37
CA ASN A 127 -2.89 -14.77 11.21
C ASN A 127 -1.60 -15.28 10.55
N GLY A 128 -1.19 -16.51 10.85
CA GLY A 128 0.10 -17.01 10.36
C GLY A 128 1.26 -16.11 10.81
N ASN A 129 1.91 -15.43 9.87
CA ASN A 129 3.04 -14.52 10.13
C ASN A 129 2.62 -13.05 10.30
N PHE A 130 1.33 -12.75 10.24
CA PHE A 130 0.79 -11.40 10.41
C PHE A 130 0.34 -11.18 11.85
N THR A 131 0.60 -9.98 12.39
CA THR A 131 0.37 -9.68 13.81
C THR A 131 -0.22 -8.29 14.03
N GLY A 132 -1.02 -8.18 15.09
CA GLY A 132 -1.41 -6.90 15.67
C GLY A 132 -2.59 -6.21 14.99
N LEU A 133 -2.72 -4.93 15.31
CA LEU A 133 -3.82 -4.07 14.88
C LEU A 133 -3.97 -4.01 13.36
N PHE A 134 -2.84 -3.95 12.65
CA PHE A 134 -2.80 -3.75 11.20
C PHE A 134 -2.31 -4.98 10.44
N GLN A 135 -2.19 -6.12 11.14
CA GLN A 135 -1.75 -7.39 10.56
C GLN A 135 -0.46 -7.24 9.73
N TYR A 136 0.58 -6.62 10.30
CA TYR A 136 1.90 -6.58 9.65
C TYR A 136 2.60 -7.93 9.72
N ASN A 137 3.40 -8.28 8.71
CA ASN A 137 4.43 -9.31 8.83
C ASN A 137 5.82 -8.68 8.96
N GLN A 138 6.78 -9.45 9.50
CA GLN A 138 8.13 -8.95 9.79
C GLN A 138 8.90 -8.46 8.55
N GLN A 139 8.70 -9.09 7.40
CA GLN A 139 9.39 -8.70 6.17
C GLN A 139 8.89 -7.34 5.69
N THR A 140 7.57 -7.18 5.54
CA THR A 140 6.93 -5.93 5.13
C THR A 140 7.24 -4.82 6.13
N TRP A 141 7.19 -5.10 7.44
CA TRP A 141 7.57 -4.15 8.50
C TRP A 141 8.97 -3.55 8.26
N ASN A 142 9.95 -4.41 7.98
CA ASN A 142 11.32 -3.97 7.70
C ASN A 142 11.42 -3.22 6.36
N ASP A 143 10.76 -3.71 5.31
CA ASP A 143 10.79 -3.11 3.97
C ASP A 143 10.12 -1.74 3.92
N LEU A 144 9.17 -1.48 4.82
CA LEU A 144 8.53 -0.18 4.99
C LEU A 144 9.35 0.79 5.87
N GLY A 145 10.46 0.32 6.45
CA GLY A 145 11.39 1.15 7.21
C GLY A 145 11.13 1.15 8.72
N HIS A 146 10.32 0.23 9.24
CA HIS A 146 9.90 0.19 10.64
C HIS A 146 10.84 -0.62 11.55
N SER A 147 12.03 -0.99 11.07
CA SER A 147 12.95 -1.92 11.76
C SER A 147 13.49 -1.42 13.12
N ASN A 148 13.33 -0.13 13.41
CA ASN A 148 13.67 0.49 14.70
C ASN A 148 12.51 0.52 15.70
N MET A 149 11.32 0.03 15.31
CA MET A 149 10.11 -0.04 16.11
C MET A 149 9.75 -1.50 16.40
N ASP A 150 9.00 -1.75 17.48
CA ASP A 150 8.55 -3.09 17.85
C ASP A 150 7.21 -3.43 17.18
N ILE A 151 7.23 -4.42 16.27
CA ILE A 151 6.03 -4.89 15.57
C ILE A 151 4.94 -5.42 16.51
N HIS A 152 5.28 -5.83 17.73
CA HIS A 152 4.32 -6.32 18.72
C HIS A 152 3.82 -5.24 19.68
N ASN A 153 4.38 -4.03 19.60
CA ASN A 153 3.96 -2.91 20.42
C ASN A 153 2.85 -2.11 19.72
N GLU A 154 1.75 -1.87 20.44
CA GLU A 154 0.58 -1.16 19.92
C GLU A 154 0.91 0.28 19.47
N ASP A 155 1.62 1.04 20.31
CA ASP A 155 1.92 2.44 20.02
C ASP A 155 2.88 2.57 18.82
N ASP A 156 3.78 1.60 18.65
CA ASP A 156 4.69 1.53 17.51
C ASP A 156 3.98 1.09 16.22
N GLN A 157 3.00 0.19 16.29
CA GLN A 157 2.12 -0.11 15.16
C GLN A 157 1.29 1.11 14.73
N ILE A 158 0.80 1.91 15.68
CA ILE A 158 0.09 3.16 15.37
C ILE A 158 1.04 4.17 14.69
N LYS A 159 2.28 4.31 15.16
CA LYS A 159 3.28 5.14 14.45
C LYS A 159 3.55 4.63 13.04
N ALA A 160 3.69 3.31 12.88
CA ALA A 160 3.97 2.68 11.59
C ALA A 160 2.86 2.94 10.58
N ILE A 161 1.58 2.75 10.94
CA ILE A 161 0.47 2.98 10.00
C ILE A 161 0.41 4.43 9.54
N TYR A 162 0.64 5.40 10.44
CA TYR A 162 0.64 6.81 10.08
C TYR A 162 1.85 7.20 9.21
N SER A 163 3.01 6.59 9.44
CA SER A 163 4.17 6.71 8.55
C SER A 163 3.84 6.17 7.15
N ASP A 164 3.16 5.03 7.07
CA ASP A 164 2.73 4.43 5.81
C ASP A 164 1.70 5.30 5.10
N ILE A 165 0.69 5.81 5.82
CA ILE A 165 -0.34 6.72 5.29
C ILE A 165 0.31 7.98 4.71
N SER A 166 1.27 8.60 5.41
CA SER A 166 1.99 9.78 4.89
C SER A 166 2.74 9.44 3.60
N ARG A 167 3.54 8.37 3.61
CA ARG A 167 4.32 7.92 2.45
C ARG A 167 3.42 7.64 1.25
N TYR A 168 2.29 6.98 1.48
CA TYR A 168 1.39 6.58 0.42
C TYR A 168 0.52 7.72 -0.07
N SER A 169 0.18 8.69 0.78
CA SER A 169 -0.51 9.91 0.39
C SER A 169 0.34 10.74 -0.59
N ASP A 170 1.62 10.95 -0.30
CA ASP A 170 2.55 11.66 -1.20
C ASP A 170 2.68 10.96 -2.56
N ARG A 171 2.79 9.63 -2.54
CA ARG A 171 2.85 8.81 -3.76
C ARG A 171 1.56 8.86 -4.55
N TYR A 172 0.42 8.84 -3.86
CA TYR A 172 -0.90 8.90 -4.46
C TYR A 172 -1.09 10.23 -5.18
N SER A 173 -0.85 11.36 -4.51
CA SER A 173 -0.95 12.70 -5.12
C SER A 173 -0.02 12.87 -6.32
N SER A 174 1.20 12.34 -6.23
CA SER A 174 2.16 12.34 -7.36
C SER A 174 1.67 11.49 -8.53
N GLY A 175 1.13 10.30 -8.24
CA GLY A 175 0.66 9.35 -9.24
C GLY A 175 -0.61 9.79 -9.95
N GLU A 176 -1.55 10.42 -9.23
CA GLU A 176 -2.72 11.06 -9.85
C GLU A 176 -2.29 12.21 -10.77
N SER A 177 -1.39 13.09 -10.28
CA SER A 177 -0.90 14.23 -11.05
C SER A 177 -0.18 13.81 -12.34
N SER A 178 0.49 12.66 -12.33
CA SER A 178 1.16 12.11 -13.51
C SER A 178 0.27 11.22 -14.37
N GLY A 179 -0.97 10.92 -13.96
CA GLY A 179 -1.86 9.96 -14.61
C GLY A 179 -1.44 8.48 -14.47
N ALA A 180 -0.52 8.17 -13.54
CA ALA A 180 -0.12 6.80 -13.22
C ALA A 180 -1.15 6.09 -12.33
N ILE A 181 -1.95 6.86 -11.59
CA ILE A 181 -3.09 6.38 -10.82
C ILE A 181 -4.36 6.91 -11.50
N PRO A 182 -5.35 6.06 -11.80
CA PRO A 182 -6.61 6.51 -12.37
C PRO A 182 -7.28 7.55 -11.45
N SER A 183 -7.82 8.63 -12.01
CA SER A 183 -8.53 9.67 -11.23
C SER A 183 -9.83 9.19 -10.58
N SER A 184 -10.28 7.98 -10.93
CA SER A 184 -11.42 7.31 -10.29
C SER A 184 -11.00 6.48 -9.08
N GLU A 185 -9.71 6.25 -8.89
CA GLU A 185 -9.19 5.53 -7.74
C GLU A 185 -9.28 6.43 -6.52
N SER A 186 -9.70 5.91 -5.37
CA SER A 186 -9.62 6.68 -4.11
C SER A 186 -8.28 6.44 -3.42
N PHE A 187 -7.91 7.35 -2.52
CA PHE A 187 -6.72 7.14 -1.68
C PHE A 187 -6.86 5.88 -0.81
N GLU A 188 -8.05 5.60 -0.28
CA GLU A 188 -8.29 4.41 0.54
C GLU A 188 -8.06 3.12 -0.25
N ASN A 189 -8.66 2.98 -1.44
CA ASN A 189 -8.41 1.80 -2.27
C ASN A 189 -6.94 1.69 -2.69
N TYR A 190 -6.31 2.82 -3.00
CA TYR A 190 -4.88 2.84 -3.26
C TYR A 190 -4.08 2.31 -2.06
N PHE A 191 -4.42 2.77 -0.85
CA PHE A 191 -3.80 2.34 0.40
C PHE A 191 -3.99 0.85 0.64
N GLU A 192 -5.21 0.32 0.46
CA GLU A 192 -5.53 -1.12 0.55
C GLU A 192 -4.62 -1.96 -0.35
N VAL A 193 -4.46 -1.54 -1.62
CA VAL A 193 -3.59 -2.24 -2.56
C VAL A 193 -2.14 -2.23 -2.08
N LYS A 194 -1.65 -1.11 -1.52
CA LYS A 194 -0.27 -1.05 -1.04
C LYS A 194 -0.04 -1.84 0.23
N HIS A 195 -1.01 -1.81 1.14
CA HIS A 195 -0.97 -2.51 2.41
C HIS A 195 -1.03 -4.03 2.23
N HIS A 196 -1.98 -4.52 1.42
CA HIS A 196 -2.21 -5.96 1.24
C HIS A 196 -1.40 -6.61 0.12
N LEU A 197 -1.25 -5.93 -1.02
CA LEU A 197 -0.66 -6.53 -2.23
C LEU A 197 0.79 -6.07 -2.47
N GLY A 198 1.28 -5.17 -1.62
CA GLY A 198 2.65 -4.71 -1.60
C GLY A 198 2.88 -3.37 -2.30
N ASN A 199 4.02 -2.77 -1.98
CA ASN A 199 4.38 -1.38 -2.29
C ASN A 199 4.27 -0.98 -3.79
N ASN A 200 4.36 -1.94 -4.70
CA ASN A 200 4.37 -1.72 -6.16
C ASN A 200 3.13 -2.29 -6.88
N SER A 201 2.21 -2.94 -6.18
CA SER A 201 1.02 -3.51 -6.80
C SER A 201 0.13 -2.43 -7.42
N THR A 202 -0.48 -2.73 -8.56
CA THR A 202 -1.46 -1.85 -9.24
C THR A 202 -2.75 -2.60 -9.52
N ASP A 203 -3.04 -3.64 -8.75
CA ASP A 203 -4.26 -4.43 -8.90
C ASP A 203 -5.44 -3.76 -8.19
N TRP A 204 -5.96 -2.72 -8.82
CA TRP A 204 -7.07 -1.90 -8.31
C TRP A 204 -8.41 -2.66 -8.26
N ASN A 205 -8.51 -3.82 -8.91
CA ASN A 205 -9.72 -4.65 -8.92
C ASN A 205 -9.58 -5.90 -8.03
N SER A 206 -8.62 -5.88 -7.12
CA SER A 206 -8.36 -7.03 -6.25
C SER A 206 -9.54 -7.35 -5.33
N PRO A 207 -9.66 -8.61 -4.86
CA PRO A 207 -10.69 -8.99 -3.89
C PRO A 207 -10.67 -8.17 -2.61
N THR A 208 -9.48 -7.73 -2.16
CA THR A 208 -9.32 -6.86 -0.98
C THR A 208 -10.04 -5.53 -1.19
N VAL A 209 -9.80 -4.86 -2.32
CA VAL A 209 -10.47 -3.59 -2.65
C VAL A 209 -11.98 -3.76 -2.76
N ALA A 210 -12.46 -4.92 -3.24
CA ALA A 210 -13.89 -5.20 -3.31
C ALA A 210 -14.54 -5.46 -1.94
N ASP A 211 -13.81 -6.06 -0.99
CA ASP A 211 -14.31 -6.41 0.35
C ASP A 211 -14.26 -5.21 1.33
N TYR A 212 -13.21 -4.39 1.23
CA TYR A 212 -12.92 -3.31 2.16
C TYR A 212 -14.10 -2.33 2.39
N PRO A 213 -14.75 -1.75 1.35
CA PRO A 213 -15.85 -0.80 1.54
C PRO A 213 -17.04 -1.37 2.34
N GLY A 214 -17.36 -2.65 2.17
CA GLY A 214 -18.47 -3.30 2.87
C GLY A 214 -18.20 -3.45 4.37
N LYS A 215 -16.95 -3.68 4.74
CA LYS A 215 -16.55 -3.83 6.15
C LYS A 215 -16.49 -2.49 6.86
N VAL A 216 -15.83 -1.49 6.26
CA VAL A 216 -15.62 -0.20 6.92
C VAL A 216 -16.88 0.66 6.97
N SER A 217 -17.81 0.47 6.03
CA SER A 217 -19.16 1.08 6.12
C SER A 217 -19.98 0.54 7.29
N THR A 218 -19.71 -0.69 7.75
CA THR A 218 -20.32 -1.23 8.98
C THR A 218 -19.81 -0.47 10.20
N LEU A 219 -18.50 -0.20 10.30
CA LEU A 219 -17.96 0.64 11.36
C LEU A 219 -18.52 2.06 11.30
N GLY A 220 -18.57 2.64 10.09
CA GLY A 220 -19.10 3.98 9.86
C GLY A 220 -18.33 5.07 10.60
N PHE A 221 -17.01 4.92 10.72
CA PHE A 221 -16.19 5.89 11.44
C PHE A 221 -16.27 7.26 10.77
N THR A 222 -16.57 8.28 11.58
CA THR A 222 -16.51 9.69 11.16
C THR A 222 -15.76 10.48 12.22
N LYS A 223 -14.75 11.24 11.79
CA LYS A 223 -14.04 12.17 12.66
C LYS A 223 -14.87 13.47 12.79
N GLY A 224 -15.20 13.83 14.03
CA GLY A 224 -15.93 15.07 14.37
C GLY A 224 -15.03 16.28 14.50
#